data_AF-A0A961MCG1-F1
#
_entry.id   AF-A0A961MCG1-F1
#
_cell.length_a   1.000
_cell.length_b   1.000
_cell.length_c   1.000
_cell.angle_alpha   90.00
_cell.angle_beta   90.00
_cell.angle_gamma   90.00
#
_symmetry.space_group_name_H-M   'P 1'
#
loop_
_entity.id
_entity.type
_entity.pdbx_description
1 polymer ?
#
loop_
_entity_poly.entity_id
_entity_poly.type
_entity_poly.pdbx_seq_one_letter_code
_entity_poly.pdbx_strand_id
1 'polypeptide(L)'
;MQFGLTEEQRMIVETTRAFVETELYPHEALVERTGNLPLELIRELQKKAMNAGLYAANMPEEVGGAGLDTLSWLLYERELGRANYAL
;
A
#
# COMPACT_ATOMS: atom_id res chain seq x y z
N MET A 1 20.83 -14.02 17.06
CA MET A 1 20.14 -13.57 15.83
C MET A 1 19.10 -12.54 16.24
N GLN A 2 18.92 -11.49 15.43
CA GLN A 2 17.96 -10.42 15.67
C GLN A 2 16.83 -10.57 14.66
N PHE A 3 15.59 -10.81 15.14
CA PHE A 3 14.41 -11.06 14.29
C PHE A 3 13.33 -9.99 14.41
N GLY A 4 13.54 -9.00 15.29
CA GLY A 4 12.61 -7.88 15.43
C GLY A 4 12.69 -6.94 14.23
N LEU A 5 11.57 -6.29 13.92
CA LEU A 5 11.53 -5.21 12.93
C LEU A 5 12.33 -4.00 13.41
N THR A 6 12.98 -3.32 12.47
CA THR A 6 13.49 -1.97 12.72
C THR A 6 12.34 -1.00 12.92
N GLU A 7 12.64 0.19 13.45
CA GLU A 7 11.62 1.23 13.61
C GLU A 7 11.06 1.69 12.26
N GLU A 8 11.91 1.82 11.25
CA GLU A 8 11.50 2.13 9.88
C GLU A 8 10.56 1.06 9.30
N GLN A 9 10.89 -0.21 9.46
CA GLN A 9 10.02 -1.32 9.04
C GLN A 9 8.68 -1.32 9.78
N ARG A 10 8.67 -0.94 11.06
CA ARG A 10 7.42 -0.78 11.83
C ARG A 10 6.58 0.36 11.27
N MET A 11 7.18 1.51 11.00
CA MET A 11 6.47 2.65 10.41
C MET A 11 5.87 2.32 9.04
N ILE A 12 6.60 1.58 8.19
CA ILE A 12 6.08 1.10 6.89
C ILE A 12 4.84 0.23 7.12
N VAL A 13 4.94 -0.77 8.00
CA VAL A 13 3.80 -1.66 8.33
C VAL A 13 2.59 -0.89 8.83
N GLU A 14 2.79 0.05 9.75
CA GLU A 14 1.70 0.85 10.34
C GLU A 14 1.06 1.78 9.30
N THR A 15 1.87 2.43 8.46
CA THR A 15 1.40 3.33 7.41
C THR A 15 0.61 2.59 6.33
N THR A 16 1.12 1.45 5.85
CA THR A 16 0.41 0.62 4.86
C THR A 16 -0.88 0.07 5.43
N ARG A 17 -0.87 -0.40 6.68
CA ARG A 17 -2.09 -0.91 7.34
C ARG A 17 -3.15 0.18 7.45
N ALA A 18 -2.77 1.38 7.90
CA ALA A 18 -3.70 2.49 8.00
C ALA A 18 -4.31 2.81 6.63
N PHE A 19 -3.49 2.90 5.58
CA PHE A 19 -3.97 3.15 4.22
C PHE A 19 -4.96 2.08 3.74
N VAL A 20 -4.66 0.80 3.96
CA VAL A 20 -5.55 -0.31 3.61
C VAL A 20 -6.90 -0.17 4.34
N GLU A 21 -6.85 0.08 5.65
CA GLU A 21 -8.06 0.16 6.48
C GLU A 21 -8.92 1.40 6.17
N THR A 22 -8.30 2.54 5.85
CA THR A 22 -9.03 3.81 5.65
C THR A 22 -9.38 4.09 4.20
N GLU A 23 -8.55 3.67 3.25
CA GLU A 23 -8.70 4.02 1.84
C GLU A 23 -9.13 2.83 0.96
N LEU A 24 -8.78 1.59 1.29
CA LEU A 24 -9.10 0.43 0.42
C LEU A 24 -10.34 -0.32 0.89
N TYR A 25 -10.42 -0.69 2.18
CA TYR A 25 -11.55 -1.44 2.74
C TYR A 25 -12.94 -0.85 2.48
N PRO A 26 -13.15 0.49 2.50
CA PRO A 26 -14.46 1.06 2.16
C PRO A 26 -14.97 0.71 0.76
N HIS A 27 -14.10 0.25 -0.14
CA HIS A 27 -14.43 -0.04 -1.53
C HIS A 27 -14.50 -1.53 -1.86
N GLU A 28 -14.17 -2.43 -0.93
CA GLU A 28 -14.16 -3.88 -1.18
C GLU A 28 -15.53 -4.41 -1.62
N ALA A 29 -16.61 -4.04 -0.94
CA ALA A 29 -17.95 -4.49 -1.30
C ALA A 29 -18.41 -4.03 -2.70
N LEU A 30 -17.89 -2.90 -3.19
CA LEU A 30 -18.16 -2.44 -4.56
C LEU A 30 -17.42 -3.34 -5.56
N VAL A 31 -16.15 -3.63 -5.28
CA VAL A 31 -15.30 -4.50 -6.10
C VAL A 31 -15.85 -5.91 -6.16
N GLU A 32 -16.24 -6.50 -5.04
CA GLU A 32 -16.82 -7.85 -5.02
C GLU A 32 -18.11 -7.94 -5.84
N ARG A 33 -18.97 -6.92 -5.77
CA ARG A 33 -20.25 -6.92 -6.48
C ARG A 33 -20.11 -6.67 -7.98
N THR A 34 -19.18 -5.82 -8.37
CA THR A 34 -19.13 -5.27 -9.74
C THR A 34 -17.91 -5.69 -10.54
N GLY A 35 -16.90 -6.25 -9.87
CA GLY A 35 -15.59 -6.56 -10.43
C GLY A 35 -14.79 -5.33 -10.88
N ASN A 36 -15.24 -4.12 -10.56
CA ASN A 36 -14.69 -2.88 -11.13
C ASN A 36 -14.64 -1.75 -10.10
N LEU A 37 -13.63 -0.90 -10.23
CA LEU A 37 -13.57 0.40 -9.56
C LEU A 37 -13.77 1.52 -10.59
N PRO A 38 -14.59 2.55 -10.28
CA PRO A 38 -14.67 3.73 -11.12
C PRO A 38 -13.30 4.36 -11.32
N LEU A 39 -12.98 4.77 -12.55
CA LEU A 39 -11.67 5.34 -12.89
C LEU A 39 -11.29 6.56 -12.04
N GLU A 40 -12.27 7.41 -11.70
CA GLU A 40 -12.03 8.57 -10.84
C GLU A 40 -11.61 8.16 -9.42
N LEU A 41 -12.19 7.07 -8.90
CA LEU A 41 -11.80 6.55 -7.60
C LEU A 41 -10.39 5.95 -7.64
N ILE A 42 -10.04 5.23 -8.71
CA ILE A 42 -8.67 4.72 -8.91
C ILE A 42 -7.66 5.88 -8.88
N ARG A 43 -7.94 6.97 -9.60
CA ARG A 43 -7.07 8.16 -9.63
C ARG A 43 -6.95 8.82 -8.25
N GLU A 44 -8.04 8.89 -7.51
CA GLU A 44 -8.05 9.42 -6.14
C GLU A 44 -7.17 8.56 -5.21
N LEU A 45 -7.37 7.24 -5.21
CA LEU A 45 -6.59 6.30 -4.41
C LEU A 45 -5.10 6.33 -4.77
N GLN A 46 -4.77 6.40 -6.07
CA GLN A 46 -3.38 6.56 -6.53
C GLN A 46 -2.74 7.84 -5.99
N LYS A 47 -3.46 8.97 -6.04
CA LYS A 47 -2.96 10.24 -5.51
C LYS A 47 -2.74 10.17 -4.00
N LYS A 48 -3.64 9.52 -3.26
CA LYS A 48 -3.49 9.30 -1.81
C LYS A 48 -2.29 8.39 -1.51
N ALA A 49 -2.12 7.30 -2.26
CA ALA A 49 -0.98 6.39 -2.11
C ALA A 49 0.36 7.11 -2.40
N MET A 50 0.41 7.96 -3.43
CA MET A 50 1.60 8.80 -3.72
C MET A 50 1.89 9.76 -2.57
N ASN A 51 0.88 10.46 -2.05
CA ASN A 51 1.05 11.37 -0.92
C ASN A 51 1.48 10.66 0.37
N ALA A 52 1.09 9.40 0.54
CA ALA A 52 1.48 8.55 1.66
C ALA A 52 2.86 7.88 1.47
N GLY A 53 3.51 8.06 0.31
CA GLY A 53 4.78 7.39 -0.01
C GLY A 53 4.65 5.89 -0.27
N LEU A 54 3.43 5.41 -0.53
CA LEU A 54 3.13 3.98 -0.74
C LEU A 54 3.10 3.60 -2.24
N TYR A 55 3.12 4.59 -3.14
CA TYR A 55 3.12 4.32 -4.58
C TYR A 55 4.53 3.97 -5.08
N ALA A 56 4.62 2.97 -5.96
CA ALA A 56 5.88 2.50 -6.53
C ALA A 56 6.96 2.20 -5.46
N ALA A 57 6.56 1.50 -4.39
CA ALA A 57 7.36 1.34 -3.18
C ALA A 57 8.74 0.69 -3.40
N ASN A 58 8.85 -0.20 -4.41
CA ASN A 58 10.09 -0.89 -4.77
C ASN A 58 10.95 -0.11 -5.79
N MET A 59 10.43 0.97 -6.39
CA MET A 59 11.17 1.74 -7.37
C MET A 59 12.16 2.69 -6.68
N PRO A 60 13.31 3.00 -7.30
CA PRO A 60 14.27 3.95 -6.76
C PRO A 60 13.65 5.33 -6.52
N GLU A 61 14.15 6.04 -5.50
CA GLU A 61 13.75 7.43 -5.20
C GLU A 61 14.00 8.37 -6.39
N GLU A 62 15.04 8.12 -7.18
CA GLU A 62 15.41 8.91 -8.37
C GLU A 62 14.31 8.99 -9.43
N VAL A 63 13.40 8.00 -9.45
CA VAL A 63 12.26 7.95 -10.36
C VAL A 63 10.93 8.17 -9.62
N GLY A 64 10.99 8.65 -8.37
CA GLY A 64 9.82 8.97 -7.54
C GLY A 64 9.20 7.79 -6.80
N GLY A 65 9.93 6.67 -6.64
CA GLY A 65 9.51 5.55 -5.79
C GLY A 65 9.97 5.70 -4.34
N ALA A 66 9.63 4.73 -3.50
CA ALA A 66 9.99 4.75 -2.07
C ALA A 66 11.35 4.07 -1.75
N GLY A 67 12.01 3.46 -2.73
CA GLY A 67 13.35 2.91 -2.58
C GLY A 67 13.47 1.76 -1.57
N LEU A 68 12.38 1.07 -1.24
CA LEU A 68 12.39 0.05 -0.19
C LEU A 68 13.29 -1.13 -0.55
N ASP A 69 14.08 -1.57 0.42
CA ASP A 69 14.80 -2.85 0.33
C ASP A 69 13.82 -4.03 0.31
N THR A 70 14.30 -5.20 -0.11
CA THR A 70 13.47 -6.40 -0.27
C THR A 70 12.66 -6.77 0.97
N LEU A 71 13.23 -6.69 2.18
CA LEU A 71 12.52 -7.08 3.39
C LEU A 71 11.44 -6.06 3.74
N SER A 72 11.78 -4.77 3.66
CA SER A 72 10.83 -3.68 3.90
C SER A 72 9.69 -3.68 2.88
N TRP A 73 9.99 -3.98 1.62
CA TRP A 73 8.99 -4.15 0.57
C TRP A 73 8.06 -5.35 0.83
N LEU A 74 8.59 -6.50 1.26
CA LEU A 74 7.75 -7.66 1.60
C LEU A 74 6.82 -7.40 2.80
N LEU A 75 7.26 -6.60 3.77
CA LEU A 75 6.41 -6.18 4.89
C LEU A 75 5.29 -5.26 4.44
N TYR A 76 5.59 -4.33 3.52
CA TYR A 76 4.61 -3.50 2.83
C TYR A 76 3.58 -4.37 2.08
N GLU A 77 4.03 -5.29 1.21
CA GLU A 77 3.15 -6.16 0.41
C GLU A 77 2.26 -7.04 1.29
N ARG A 78 2.78 -7.49 2.43
CA ARG A 78 2.00 -8.29 3.39
C ARG A 78 0.81 -7.51 3.94
N GLU A 79 0.95 -6.23 4.25
CA GLU A 79 -0.18 -5.41 4.72
C GLU A 79 -1.09 -5.02 3.56
N LEU A 80 -0.54 -4.66 2.40
CA LEU A 80 -1.32 -4.32 1.20
C LEU A 80 -2.22 -5.49 0.75
N GLY A 81 -1.68 -6.72 0.72
CA GLY A 81 -2.40 -7.93 0.34
C GLY A 81 -3.51 -8.36 1.30
N ARG A 82 -3.77 -7.59 2.37
CA ARG A 82 -4.94 -7.76 3.24
C ARG A 82 -6.21 -7.16 2.62
N ALA A 83 -6.07 -6.30 1.60
CA ALA A 83 -7.18 -5.82 0.78
C ALA A 83 -7.49 -6.79 -0.36
N ASN A 84 -8.70 -6.68 -0.91
CA ASN A 84 -9.07 -7.38 -2.14
C ASN A 84 -8.07 -7.09 -3.27
N TYR A 85 -7.61 -8.12 -4.00
CA TYR A 85 -6.58 -8.03 -5.05
C TYR A 85 -6.87 -7.04 -6.17
N ALA A 86 -8.15 -6.68 -6.38
CA ALA A 86 -8.53 -5.70 -7.40
C ALA A 86 -8.41 -4.23 -6.95
N LEU A 87 -7.98 -3.97 -5.70
CA LEU A 87 -7.70 -2.64 -5.12
C LEU A 87 -6.21 -2.30 -5.14
#